data_AF-A0A958TLF4-F1
#
_entry.id   AF-A0A958TLF4-F1
#
_cell.length_a   1.000
_cell.length_b   1.000
_cell.length_c   1.000
_cell.angle_alpha   90.00
_cell.angle_beta   90.00
_cell.angle_gamma   90.00
#
_symmetry.space_group_name_H-M   'P 1'
#
loop_
_entity.id
_entity.type
_entity.pdbx_description
1 polymer ?
#
loop_
_entity_poly.entity_id
_entity_poly.type
_entity_poly.pdbx_seq_one_letter_code
_entity_poly.pdbx_strand_id
1 'polypeptide(L)'
;MKSTFLLLIFILNSGIFLFAQSNKTEIPSERITSENIKPFIDSLRQRILADTIKFNRKDLQHINGRTENRNPYSILITVDMKYSYRLDIVESNLVKEFTDEILKSENIESINYIKKENAPILGGFMAKDGWILITLKPKVKLDFEVGGLKYRKGRKRKGGDNFLQRKAREVMIRT
;
A
#
# COMPACT_ATOMS: atom_id res chain seq x y z
N MET A 1 -10.20 0.76 -62.23
CA MET A 1 -10.78 0.45 -60.89
C MET A 1 -10.36 -0.93 -60.35
N LYS A 2 -9.09 -1.34 -60.46
CA LYS A 2 -8.62 -2.65 -59.95
C LYS A 2 -7.44 -2.56 -58.96
N SER A 3 -6.71 -1.44 -58.89
CA SER A 3 -5.54 -1.31 -57.99
C SER A 3 -5.88 -0.75 -56.60
N THR A 4 -6.94 0.06 -56.46
CA THR A 4 -7.37 0.62 -55.16
C THR A 4 -7.96 -0.43 -54.21
N PHE A 5 -8.53 -1.51 -54.75
CA PHE A 5 -9.12 -2.58 -53.94
C PHE A 5 -8.05 -3.50 -53.30
N LEU A 6 -6.93 -3.70 -53.99
CA LEU A 6 -5.80 -4.50 -53.50
C LEU A 6 -5.05 -3.82 -52.34
N LEU A 7 -4.96 -2.48 -52.35
CA LEU A 7 -4.31 -1.73 -51.27
C LEU A 7 -5.10 -1.81 -49.95
N LEU A 8 -6.43 -1.85 -50.04
CA LEU A 8 -7.33 -1.93 -48.87
C LEU A 8 -7.24 -3.30 -48.18
N ILE A 9 -7.04 -4.39 -48.92
CA ILE A 9 -6.87 -5.74 -48.36
C ILE A 9 -5.50 -5.90 -47.66
N PHE A 10 -4.46 -5.20 -48.13
CA PHE A 10 -3.15 -5.18 -47.48
C PHE A 10 -3.14 -4.39 -46.17
N ILE A 11 -3.89 -3.28 -46.10
CA ILE A 11 -4.03 -2.46 -44.89
C ILE A 11 -4.91 -3.17 -43.84
N LEU A 12 -5.92 -3.93 -44.26
CA LEU A 12 -6.77 -4.70 -43.34
C LEU A 12 -6.06 -5.93 -42.73
N ASN A 13 -5.12 -6.56 -43.44
CA ASN A 13 -4.36 -7.70 -42.89
C ASN A 13 -3.18 -7.31 -41.98
N SER A 14 -2.71 -6.06 -42.05
CA SER A 14 -1.63 -5.57 -41.17
C SER A 14 -2.13 -5.10 -39.80
N GLY A 15 -3.45 -4.97 -39.60
CA GLY A 15 -4.04 -4.50 -38.34
C GLY A 15 -4.16 -5.52 -37.20
N ILE A 16 -3.89 -6.81 -37.44
CA ILE A 16 -4.23 -7.88 -36.47
C ILE A 16 -3.04 -8.30 -35.57
N PHE A 17 -1.81 -7.86 -35.86
CA PHE A 17 -0.62 -8.31 -35.10
C PHE A 17 -0.17 -7.40 -33.94
N LEU A 18 -0.92 -6.35 -33.60
CA LEU A 18 -0.65 -5.56 -32.39
C LEU A 18 -1.55 -5.99 -31.21
N PHE A 19 -1.64 -7.30 -30.97
CA PHE A 19 -1.89 -7.74 -29.61
C PHE A 19 -0.60 -7.49 -28.83
N ALA A 20 -0.53 -6.33 -28.18
CA ALA A 20 0.43 -6.08 -27.13
C ALA A 20 0.28 -7.21 -26.10
N GLN A 21 1.17 -8.20 -26.19
CA GLN A 21 1.34 -9.22 -25.19
C GLN A 21 1.89 -8.49 -23.97
N SER A 22 0.98 -7.94 -23.14
CA SER A 22 1.38 -7.37 -21.87
C SER A 22 1.85 -8.56 -21.04
N ASN A 23 3.15 -8.82 -21.05
CA ASN A 23 3.77 -9.66 -20.06
C ASN A 23 3.46 -8.99 -18.72
N LYS A 24 2.40 -9.45 -18.04
CA LYS A 24 2.15 -9.06 -16.66
C LYS A 24 3.31 -9.63 -15.88
N THR A 25 4.31 -8.80 -15.60
CA THR A 25 5.38 -9.15 -14.68
C THR A 25 4.72 -9.45 -13.34
N GLU A 26 4.59 -10.73 -13.00
CA GLU A 26 4.11 -11.13 -11.69
C GLU A 26 5.20 -10.76 -10.69
N ILE A 27 4.83 -9.92 -9.72
CA ILE A 27 5.76 -9.46 -8.71
C ILE A 27 5.83 -10.53 -7.63
N PRO A 28 7.03 -11.07 -7.33
CA PRO A 28 7.14 -12.15 -6.36
C PRO A 28 6.58 -11.71 -5.02
N SER A 29 5.59 -12.45 -4.54
CA SER A 29 4.90 -12.22 -3.28
C SER A 29 4.61 -13.54 -2.59
N GLU A 30 4.65 -13.52 -1.27
CA GLU A 30 4.26 -14.65 -0.44
C GLU A 30 2.79 -14.47 -0.05
N ARG A 31 1.95 -15.41 -0.48
CA ARG A 31 0.53 -15.40 -0.17
C ARG A 31 0.25 -16.24 1.07
N ILE A 32 -0.36 -15.63 2.07
CA ILE A 32 -0.77 -16.26 3.34
C ILE A 32 -2.30 -16.37 3.34
N THR A 33 -2.81 -17.59 3.57
CA THR A 33 -4.24 -17.92 3.58
C THR A 33 -4.58 -18.89 4.71
N SER A 34 -5.88 -19.00 5.03
CA SER A 34 -6.44 -20.02 5.92
C SER A 34 -5.77 -20.04 7.31
N GLU A 35 -5.31 -21.20 7.79
CA GLU A 35 -4.75 -21.38 9.13
C GLU A 35 -3.53 -20.50 9.43
N ASN A 36 -2.79 -20.06 8.40
CA ASN A 36 -1.58 -19.27 8.56
C ASN A 36 -1.85 -17.77 8.79
N ILE A 37 -3.09 -17.30 8.60
CA ILE A 37 -3.45 -15.89 8.79
C ILE A 37 -3.27 -15.47 10.25
N LYS A 38 -3.79 -16.26 11.19
CA LYS A 38 -3.75 -15.90 12.62
C LYS A 38 -2.30 -15.83 13.15
N PRO A 39 -1.44 -16.85 12.97
CA PRO A 39 -0.04 -16.78 13.40
C PRO A 39 0.71 -15.59 12.78
N PHE A 40 0.48 -15.32 11.49
CA PHE A 40 1.11 -14.19 10.81
C PHE A 40 0.66 -12.86 11.42
N ILE A 41 -0.64 -12.68 11.65
CA ILE A 41 -1.19 -11.45 12.24
C ILE A 41 -0.71 -11.25 13.67
N ASP A 42 -0.65 -12.31 14.48
CA ASP A 42 -0.14 -12.22 15.85
C ASP A 42 1.32 -11.75 15.87
N SER A 43 2.16 -12.33 15.01
CA SER A 43 3.57 -11.91 14.82
C SER A 43 3.68 -10.46 14.33
N LEU A 44 2.85 -10.09 13.34
CA LEU A 44 2.83 -8.74 12.78
C LEU A 44 2.43 -7.70 13.84
N ARG A 45 1.41 -7.99 14.66
CA ARG A 45 0.97 -7.12 15.77
C ARG A 45 2.12 -6.90 16.75
N GLN A 46 2.78 -7.97 17.19
CA GLN A 46 3.93 -7.88 18.10
C GLN A 46 5.04 -7.02 17.51
N ARG A 47 5.39 -7.23 16.25
CA ARG A 47 6.41 -6.44 15.55
C ARG A 47 6.03 -4.95 15.49
N ILE A 48 4.81 -4.63 15.06
CA ILE A 48 4.33 -3.24 14.95
C ILE A 48 4.40 -2.54 16.31
N LEU A 49 3.94 -3.20 17.38
CA LEU A 49 3.99 -2.64 18.72
C LEU A 49 5.43 -2.45 19.21
N ALA A 50 6.33 -3.40 18.95
CA ALA A 50 7.75 -3.27 19.29
C ALA A 50 8.44 -2.13 18.51
N ASP A 51 8.12 -1.97 17.23
CA ASP A 51 8.64 -0.88 16.41
C ASP A 51 8.07 0.50 16.85
N THR A 52 6.83 0.52 17.33
CA THR A 52 6.19 1.74 17.88
C THR A 52 6.92 2.27 19.12
N ILE A 53 7.49 1.40 19.94
CA ILE A 53 8.28 1.80 21.12
C ILE A 53 9.55 2.56 20.69
N LYS A 54 10.10 2.23 19.52
CA LYS A 54 11.31 2.88 18.97
C LYS A 54 11.01 4.22 18.31
N PHE A 55 9.74 4.48 17.97
CA PHE A 55 9.37 5.68 17.25
C PHE A 55 9.66 6.93 18.07
N ASN A 56 10.40 7.86 17.46
CA ASN A 56 10.64 9.18 18.00
C ASN A 56 10.23 10.22 16.97
N ARG A 57 9.27 11.07 17.33
CA ARG A 57 8.77 12.12 16.44
C ARG A 57 9.85 13.08 15.95
N LYS A 58 10.95 13.25 16.69
CA LYS A 58 12.10 14.07 16.27
C LYS A 58 12.82 13.51 15.04
N ASP A 59 12.63 12.23 14.72
CA ASP A 59 13.19 11.58 13.53
C ASP A 59 12.40 11.86 12.26
N LEU A 60 11.20 12.45 12.39
CA LEU A 60 10.39 12.86 11.26
C LEU A 60 11.07 14.01 10.50
N GLN A 61 11.09 13.87 9.19
CA GLN A 61 11.41 14.91 8.24
C GLN A 61 10.17 15.20 7.40
N HIS A 62 9.99 16.48 7.09
CA HIS A 62 8.93 16.91 6.19
C HIS A 62 9.54 17.53 4.95
N ILE A 63 9.60 16.77 3.86
CA ILE A 63 10.26 17.16 2.62
C ILE A 63 9.23 17.21 1.51
N ASN A 64 9.16 18.34 0.80
CA ASN A 64 8.29 18.51 -0.37
C ASN A 64 6.83 18.07 -0.12
N GLY A 65 6.32 18.42 1.07
CA GLY A 65 4.95 18.10 1.46
C GLY A 65 4.70 16.64 1.84
N ARG A 66 5.74 15.82 2.07
CA ARG A 66 5.64 14.44 2.59
C ARG A 66 6.16 14.37 4.02
N THR A 67 5.77 13.33 4.76
CA THR A 67 6.33 13.02 6.08
C THR A 67 6.97 11.64 6.05
N GLU A 68 8.21 11.55 6.51
CA GLU A 68 8.94 10.29 6.60
C GLU A 68 9.91 10.30 7.76
N ASN A 69 10.25 9.13 8.30
CA ASN A 69 11.41 9.01 9.19
C ASN A 69 12.70 8.95 8.38
N ARG A 70 13.75 9.53 8.94
CA ARG A 70 15.14 9.31 8.49
C ARG A 70 15.47 7.81 8.42
N ASN A 71 15.12 7.11 9.50
CA ASN A 71 15.24 5.66 9.61
C ASN A 71 13.83 5.06 9.68
N PRO A 72 13.37 4.31 8.67
CA PRO A 72 12.04 3.73 8.69
C PRO A 72 11.91 2.66 9.78
N TYR A 73 10.79 2.70 10.52
CA TYR A 73 10.53 1.75 11.60
C TYR A 73 9.47 0.70 11.25
N SER A 74 8.63 0.95 10.24
CA SER A 74 7.49 0.08 9.92
C SER A 74 7.41 -0.20 8.42
N ILE A 75 6.98 -1.41 8.10
CA ILE A 75 6.59 -1.79 6.75
C ILE A 75 5.31 -1.05 6.31
N LEU A 76 5.16 -0.80 5.01
CA LEU A 76 3.90 -0.31 4.47
C LEU A 76 2.83 -1.39 4.60
N ILE A 77 1.65 -1.02 5.08
CA ILE A 77 0.49 -1.90 5.13
C ILE A 77 -0.63 -1.28 4.31
N THR A 78 -1.21 -2.01 3.37
CA THR A 78 -2.39 -1.56 2.63
C THR A 78 -3.52 -2.55 2.78
N VAL A 79 -4.69 -2.04 3.14
CA VAL A 79 -5.93 -2.81 3.29
C VAL A 79 -6.83 -2.57 2.07
N ASP A 80 -7.33 -3.67 1.51
CA ASP A 80 -8.22 -3.72 0.34
C ASP A 80 -7.71 -2.91 -0.87
N MET A 81 -6.39 -2.83 -1.03
CA MET A 81 -5.71 -2.04 -2.07
C MET A 81 -6.12 -0.54 -2.11
N LYS A 82 -6.70 -0.02 -1.01
CA LYS A 82 -7.32 1.32 -0.96
C LYS A 82 -6.83 2.16 0.21
N TYR A 83 -6.53 1.54 1.34
CA TYR A 83 -6.25 2.21 2.60
C TYR A 83 -4.83 1.90 3.02
N SER A 84 -3.94 2.88 2.92
CA SER A 84 -2.51 2.68 3.16
C SER A 84 -2.05 3.31 4.46
N TYR A 85 -1.34 2.53 5.27
CA TYR A 85 -0.90 2.88 6.60
C TYR A 85 0.62 2.81 6.68
N ARG A 86 1.23 3.95 7.03
CA ARG A 86 2.58 4.11 7.54
C ARG A 86 2.47 4.32 9.03
N LEU A 87 2.78 3.28 9.81
CA LEU A 87 2.59 3.32 11.27
C LEU A 87 3.77 3.95 11.99
N ASP A 88 4.93 4.01 11.33
CA ASP A 88 6.13 4.66 11.84
C ASP A 88 6.07 6.19 11.88
N ILE A 89 5.03 6.83 11.34
CA ILE A 89 4.94 8.30 11.28
C ILE A 89 3.76 8.89 12.08
N VAL A 90 3.03 8.04 12.81
CA VAL A 90 1.88 8.42 13.61
C VAL A 90 2.16 8.20 15.10
N GLU A 91 1.35 8.82 15.96
CA GLU A 91 1.46 8.67 17.41
C GLU A 91 1.08 7.24 17.85
N SER A 92 1.66 6.78 18.96
CA SER A 92 1.52 5.39 19.43
C SER A 92 0.08 4.96 19.71
N ASN A 93 -0.78 5.88 20.16
CA ASN A 93 -2.20 5.60 20.37
C ASN A 93 -2.93 5.26 19.05
N LEU A 94 -2.57 5.92 17.95
CA LEU A 94 -3.13 5.64 16.62
C LEU A 94 -2.64 4.28 16.11
N VAL A 95 -1.38 3.92 16.37
CA VAL A 95 -0.88 2.57 16.04
C VAL A 95 -1.66 1.51 16.79
N LYS A 96 -1.92 1.72 18.09
CA LYS A 96 -2.72 0.80 18.90
C LYS A 96 -4.13 0.63 18.32
N GLU A 97 -4.80 1.73 17.99
CA GLU A 97 -6.11 1.72 17.30
C GLU A 97 -6.07 0.89 16.02
N PHE A 98 -5.07 1.10 15.16
CA PHE A 98 -4.89 0.32 13.94
C PHE A 98 -4.75 -1.17 14.24
N THR A 99 -3.88 -1.54 15.20
CA THR A 99 -3.69 -2.95 15.54
C THR A 99 -4.99 -3.55 16.06
N ASP A 100 -5.71 -2.86 16.93
CA ASP A 100 -6.91 -3.38 17.58
C ASP A 100 -8.08 -3.50 16.62
N GLU A 101 -8.24 -2.60 15.64
CA GLU A 101 -9.39 -2.59 14.72
C GLU A 101 -9.13 -3.30 13.39
N ILE A 102 -7.94 -3.09 12.78
CA ILE A 102 -7.63 -3.60 11.44
C ILE A 102 -7.01 -4.99 11.49
N LEU A 103 -6.11 -5.25 12.45
CA LEU A 103 -5.39 -6.52 12.54
C LEU A 103 -6.16 -7.59 13.36
N LYS A 104 -7.43 -7.78 13.00
CA LYS A 104 -8.30 -8.85 13.49
C LYS A 104 -8.28 -10.02 12.51
N SER A 105 -7.58 -11.11 12.87
CA SER A 105 -7.35 -12.26 11.98
C SER A 105 -8.64 -12.85 11.38
N GLU A 106 -9.73 -12.83 12.15
CA GLU A 106 -11.06 -13.31 11.78
C GLU A 106 -11.70 -12.51 10.64
N ASN A 107 -11.28 -11.26 10.43
CA ASN A 107 -11.79 -10.38 9.38
C ASN A 107 -10.99 -10.47 8.08
N ILE A 108 -9.84 -11.13 8.08
CA ILE A 108 -8.89 -11.15 6.98
C ILE A 108 -9.13 -12.39 6.11
N GLU A 109 -9.20 -12.19 4.79
CA GLU A 109 -9.34 -13.24 3.79
C GLU A 109 -7.98 -13.74 3.31
N SER A 110 -7.07 -12.82 3.01
CA SER A 110 -5.73 -13.16 2.55
C SER A 110 -4.75 -12.03 2.83
N ILE A 111 -3.47 -12.39 2.88
CA ILE A 111 -2.38 -11.45 3.00
C ILE A 111 -1.38 -11.76 1.90
N ASN A 112 -0.93 -10.74 1.17
CA ASN A 112 0.23 -10.87 0.28
C ASN A 112 1.37 -10.05 0.87
N TYR A 113 2.48 -10.72 1.14
CA TYR A 113 3.71 -10.09 1.61
C TYR A 113 4.68 -9.95 0.44
N ILE A 114 5.06 -8.71 0.13
CA ILE A 114 6.04 -8.37 -0.89
C ILE A 114 7.31 -7.92 -0.17
N LYS A 115 8.41 -8.64 -0.43
CA LYS A 115 9.71 -8.34 0.17
C LYS A 115 10.28 -7.02 -0.37
N LYS A 116 11.16 -6.39 0.41
CA LYS A 116 11.75 -5.07 0.13
C LYS A 116 12.44 -4.97 -1.24
N GLU A 117 12.96 -6.08 -1.77
CA GLU A 117 13.63 -6.11 -3.07
C GLU A 117 12.65 -5.87 -4.23
N ASN A 118 11.37 -6.23 -4.03
CA ASN A 118 10.33 -6.19 -5.05
C ASN A 118 9.28 -5.11 -4.79
N ALA A 119 9.07 -4.72 -3.53
CA ALA A 119 8.00 -3.81 -3.12
C ALA A 119 8.07 -2.39 -3.73
N PRO A 120 9.25 -1.77 -3.91
CA PRO A 120 9.37 -0.46 -4.54
C PRO A 120 8.85 -0.39 -5.98
N ILE A 121 8.84 -1.53 -6.70
CA ILE A 121 8.37 -1.61 -8.10
C ILE A 121 6.91 -1.14 -8.22
N LEU A 122 6.09 -1.38 -7.19
CA LEU A 122 4.68 -0.96 -7.16
C LEU A 122 4.40 0.17 -6.17
N GLY A 123 4.99 0.09 -4.97
CA GLY A 123 4.68 1.00 -3.86
C GLY A 123 5.56 2.25 -3.82
N GLY A 124 6.55 2.34 -4.72
CA GLY A 124 7.54 3.41 -4.75
C GLY A 124 8.31 3.51 -3.44
N PHE A 125 8.76 4.72 -3.11
CA PHE A 125 9.55 4.99 -1.91
C PHE A 125 8.87 4.56 -0.60
N MET A 126 7.53 4.59 -0.54
CA MET A 126 6.79 4.25 0.67
C MET A 126 6.89 2.76 1.02
N ALA A 127 7.20 1.90 0.05
CA ALA A 127 7.30 0.46 0.21
C ALA A 127 8.76 -0.04 0.23
N LYS A 128 9.73 0.84 0.47
CA LYS A 128 11.17 0.51 0.46
C LYS A 128 11.59 -0.58 1.45
N ASP A 129 10.83 -0.76 2.52
CA ASP A 129 11.08 -1.77 3.56
C ASP A 129 10.16 -3.01 3.42
N GLY A 130 9.51 -3.15 2.26
CA GLY A 130 8.52 -4.18 1.98
C GLY A 130 7.08 -3.64 1.98
N TRP A 131 6.15 -4.52 1.65
CA TRP A 131 4.72 -4.20 1.61
C TRP A 131 3.87 -5.38 2.05
N ILE A 132 2.92 -5.14 2.96
CA ILE A 132 1.88 -6.10 3.34
C ILE A 132 0.55 -5.63 2.75
N LEU A 133 -0.04 -6.47 1.91
CA LEU A 133 -1.36 -6.27 1.33
C LEU A 133 -2.36 -7.16 2.07
N ILE A 134 -3.29 -6.57 2.81
CA ILE A 134 -4.34 -7.27 3.52
C ILE A 134 -5.64 -7.15 2.71
N THR A 135 -6.25 -8.27 2.39
CA THR A 135 -7.60 -8.33 1.81
C THR A 135 -8.57 -8.79 2.88
N LEU A 136 -9.62 -8.03 3.12
CA LEU A 136 -10.67 -8.37 4.10
C LEU A 136 -11.69 -9.33 3.50
N LYS A 137 -12.31 -10.14 4.36
CA LYS A 137 -13.44 -10.97 3.97
C LYS A 137 -14.60 -10.11 3.45
N PRO A 138 -15.41 -10.63 2.51
CA PRO A 138 -16.59 -9.92 2.03
C PRO A 138 -17.51 -9.48 3.17
N LYS A 139 -18.09 -8.29 3.06
CA LYS A 139 -19.07 -7.69 4.00
C LYS A 139 -18.53 -7.29 5.38
N VAL A 140 -17.23 -7.46 5.66
CA VAL A 140 -16.61 -6.85 6.84
C VAL A 140 -16.75 -5.32 6.72
N LYS A 141 -17.28 -4.68 7.77
CA LYS A 141 -17.35 -3.23 7.89
C LYS A 141 -16.36 -2.80 8.96
N LEU A 142 -15.32 -2.08 8.56
CA LEU A 142 -14.37 -1.44 9.47
C LEU A 142 -14.51 0.07 9.36
N ASP A 143 -14.19 0.75 10.45
CA ASP A 143 -13.82 2.15 10.37
C ASP A 143 -12.36 2.23 9.90
N PHE A 144 -12.15 2.83 8.73
CA PHE A 144 -10.81 3.03 8.19
C PHE A 144 -10.19 4.36 8.62
N GLU A 145 -10.90 5.25 9.34
CA GLU A 145 -10.30 6.50 9.87
C GLU A 145 -9.31 6.24 11.03
N VAL A 146 -9.24 5.01 11.52
CA VAL A 146 -8.28 4.56 12.53
C VAL A 146 -6.83 4.71 12.06
N GLY A 147 -5.86 4.75 12.98
CA GLY A 147 -4.45 4.83 12.60
C GLY A 147 -4.04 6.16 11.94
N GLY A 148 -4.85 7.21 12.15
CA GLY A 148 -4.63 8.55 11.59
C GLY A 148 -4.84 8.63 10.08
N LEU A 149 -5.59 7.69 9.50
CA LEU A 149 -5.90 7.67 8.08
C LEU A 149 -6.76 8.89 7.70
N LYS A 150 -6.45 9.50 6.55
CA LYS A 150 -7.24 10.58 5.97
C LYS A 150 -7.77 10.15 4.61
N TYR A 151 -9.08 10.29 4.41
CA TYR A 151 -9.69 10.01 3.12
C TYR A 151 -9.32 11.04 2.06
N ARG A 152 -9.04 10.56 0.85
CA ARG A 152 -8.85 11.42 -0.32
C ARG A 152 -10.22 11.75 -0.92
N LYS A 153 -10.74 12.96 -0.64
CA LYS A 153 -11.96 13.47 -1.29
C LYS A 153 -11.76 13.57 -2.81
N GLY A 154 -12.78 13.21 -3.60
CA GLY A 154 -12.83 13.45 -5.05
C GLY A 154 -12.27 12.35 -5.97
N ARG A 155 -11.81 11.19 -5.46
CA ARG A 155 -11.40 10.05 -6.32
C ARG A 155 -12.55 9.05 -6.52
N LYS A 156 -12.65 8.48 -7.74
CA LYS A 156 -13.61 7.40 -8.11
C LYS A 156 -13.59 6.21 -7.15
N ARG A 157 -12.49 5.99 -6.41
CA ARG A 157 -12.37 5.00 -5.33
C ARG A 157 -12.09 5.75 -4.03
N LYS A 158 -12.98 5.62 -3.05
CA LYS A 158 -12.81 6.15 -1.68
C LYS A 158 -11.63 5.42 -1.01
N GLY A 159 -10.42 5.91 -1.20
CA GLY A 159 -9.20 5.44 -0.55
C GLY A 159 -8.67 6.47 0.44
N GLY A 160 -7.65 6.10 1.20
CA GLY A 160 -7.05 6.97 2.19
C GLY A 160 -5.62 6.57 2.53
N ASP A 161 -4.91 7.50 3.13
CA ASP A 161 -3.58 7.27 3.68
C ASP A 161 -3.31 8.16 4.88
N ASN A 162 -2.30 7.80 5.67
CA ASN A 162 -1.83 8.59 6.79
C ASN A 162 -0.44 9.20 6.51
N PHE A 163 -0.07 9.47 5.26
CA PHE A 163 1.31 9.85 4.90
C PHE A 163 1.65 11.32 5.22
N LEU A 164 0.64 12.12 5.57
CA LEU A 164 0.76 13.55 5.84
C LEU A 164 0.42 13.85 7.31
N GLN A 165 1.47 13.86 8.15
CA GLN A 165 1.35 13.97 9.62
C GLN A 165 2.10 15.16 10.22
N ARG A 166 2.47 16.15 9.41
CA ARG A 166 3.16 17.36 9.88
C ARG A 166 2.27 18.20 10.80
N LYS A 167 2.78 18.54 11.98
CA LYS A 167 2.19 19.50 12.93
C LYS A 167 2.62 20.93 12.57
N ALA A 168 1.83 21.92 12.97
CA ALA A 168 2.03 23.33 12.60
C ALA A 168 3.44 23.88 12.94
N ARG A 169 4.04 23.39 14.04
CA ARG A 169 5.36 23.78 14.55
C ARG A 169 6.54 22.99 13.97
N GLU A 170 6.29 22.06 13.05
CA GLU A 170 7.33 21.26 12.41
C GLU A 170 7.78 21.89 11.08
N VAL A 171 9.10 21.99 10.90
CA VAL A 171 9.73 22.61 9.74
C VAL A 171 9.46 21.78 8.49
N MET A 172 9.06 22.46 7.41
CA MET A 172 8.99 21.89 6.07
C MET A 172 10.24 22.26 5.30
N ILE A 173 10.97 21.25 4.85
CA ILE A 173 12.08 21.39 3.92
C ILE A 173 11.51 21.41 2.50
N ARG A 174 11.85 22.45 1.73
CA ARG A 174 11.51 22.57 0.31
C ARG A 174 12.81 22.48 -0.49
N THR A 175 12.89 21.50 -1.38
CA THR A 175 14.04 21.23 -2.25
C THR A 175 13.58 21.08 -3.67
#